data_AF-J8DF64-F1
#
_entry.id   AF-J8DF64-F1
#
_cell.length_a   1.000
_cell.length_b   1.000
_cell.length_c   1.000
_cell.angle_alpha   90.00
_cell.angle_beta   90.00
_cell.angle_gamma   90.00
#
_symmetry.space_group_name_H-M   'P 1'
#
loop_
_entity.id
_entity.type
_entity.pdbx_description
1 polymer ?
#
loop_
_entity_poly.entity_id
_entity_poly.type
_entity_poly.pdbx_seq_one_letter_code
_entity_poly.pdbx_strand_id
1 'polypeptide(L)'
;MITKLIKIFCIFFLLYFQSTTIIMAKPQSNVINKFKHALLKNDKKLMHSYVTEGLKIPTFQKEKHLHKILEVPSPKEDTTILIAYFKDTSDVCTIGFILEIVTKNNKISHINQIYDGTNPFMKEATIVKEYELKFKQHILTATK
;
A
#
# COMPACT_ATOMS: atom_id res chain seq x y z
N MET A 1 41.37 17.35 43.97
CA MET A 1 40.66 18.29 43.05
C MET A 1 40.29 17.60 41.73
N ILE A 2 41.24 16.91 41.09
CA ILE A 2 41.07 16.21 39.79
C ILE A 2 39.97 15.13 39.83
N THR A 3 39.91 14.31 40.89
CA THR A 3 38.91 13.23 41.02
C THR A 3 37.47 13.73 41.17
N LYS A 4 37.26 14.92 41.74
CA LYS A 4 35.92 15.55 41.82
C LYS A 4 35.48 16.09 40.47
N LEU A 5 36.39 16.70 39.70
CA LEU A 5 36.15 17.18 38.34
C LEU A 5 35.79 16.04 37.39
N ILE A 6 36.50 14.92 37.46
CA ILE A 6 36.20 13.71 36.66
C ILE A 6 34.80 13.19 36.99
N LYS A 7 34.43 13.10 38.28
CA LYS A 7 33.09 12.65 38.68
C LYS A 7 31.99 13.57 38.17
N ILE A 8 32.19 14.88 38.25
CA ILE A 8 31.24 15.87 37.72
C ILE A 8 31.10 15.72 36.20
N PHE A 9 32.21 15.60 35.48
CA PHE A 9 32.21 15.38 34.04
C PHE A 9 31.46 14.08 33.65
N CYS A 10 31.69 12.98 34.37
CA CYS A 10 30.98 11.72 34.13
C CYS A 10 29.46 11.83 34.36
N ILE A 11 29.03 12.58 35.38
CA ILE A 11 27.60 12.79 35.66
C ILE A 11 26.96 13.61 34.53
N PHE A 12 27.62 14.68 34.07
CA PHE A 12 27.13 15.47 32.93
C PHE A 12 27.09 14.65 31.64
N PHE A 13 28.10 13.83 31.37
CA PHE A 13 28.16 12.98 30.19
C PHE A 13 27.01 11.95 30.16
N LEU A 14 26.71 11.33 31.31
CA LEU A 14 25.61 10.38 31.44
C LEU A 14 24.23 11.05 31.30
N LEU A 15 24.08 12.29 31.78
CA LEU A 15 22.83 13.06 31.64
C LEU A 15 22.63 13.59 30.21
N TYR A 16 23.70 13.87 29.46
CA TYR A 16 23.61 14.35 28.09
C TYR A 16 23.28 13.22 27.09
N PHE A 17 23.67 11.98 27.40
CA PHE A 17 23.32 10.77 26.65
C PHE A 17 21.94 10.21 27.03
N GLN A 18 20.97 11.06 27.33
CA GLN A 18 19.58 10.60 27.42
C GLN A 18 19.10 10.15 26.05
N SER A 19 19.16 8.83 25.85
CA SER A 19 18.44 8.03 24.85
C SER A 19 17.95 8.84 23.66
N THR A 20 18.85 9.11 22.71
CA THR A 20 18.40 9.30 21.34
C THR A 20 17.65 8.03 20.98
N THR A 21 16.33 8.11 20.91
CA THR A 21 15.54 7.03 20.34
C THR A 21 16.00 6.93 18.89
N ILE A 22 16.88 5.98 18.60
CA ILE A 22 17.26 5.65 17.23
C ILE A 22 15.99 5.10 16.60
N ILE A 23 15.24 5.97 15.92
CA ILE A 23 14.12 5.55 15.09
C ILE A 23 14.77 4.86 13.89
N MET A 24 14.97 3.56 14.02
CA MET A 24 15.40 2.73 12.92
C MET A 24 14.27 2.75 11.88
N ALA A 25 14.50 3.46 10.77
CA ALA A 25 13.65 3.37 9.60
C ALA A 25 13.67 1.91 9.13
N LYS A 26 12.64 1.14 9.50
CA LYS A 26 12.45 -0.19 8.93
C LYS A 26 12.32 -0.01 7.42
N PRO A 27 13.01 -0.82 6.59
CA PRO A 27 12.83 -0.74 5.14
C PRO A 27 11.33 -0.86 4.84
N GLN A 28 10.79 0.13 4.13
CA GLN A 28 9.36 0.24 3.79
C GLN A 28 8.81 -1.03 3.13
N SER A 29 9.68 -1.85 2.52
CA SER A 29 9.32 -3.15 1.92
C SER A 29 8.68 -4.15 2.89
N ASN A 30 8.84 -3.99 4.20
CA ASN A 30 8.29 -4.95 5.18
C ASN A 30 6.76 -4.89 5.24
N VAL A 31 6.16 -3.69 5.29
CA VAL A 31 4.70 -3.55 5.42
C VAL A 31 3.98 -3.97 4.14
N ILE A 32 4.55 -3.67 2.97
CA ILE A 32 3.98 -4.07 1.68
C ILE A 32 3.98 -5.59 1.52
N ASN A 33 5.08 -6.27 1.81
CA ASN A 33 5.14 -7.73 1.73
C ASN A 33 4.16 -8.41 2.70
N LYS A 34 4.05 -7.91 3.93
CA LYS A 34 3.05 -8.41 4.90
C LYS A 34 1.62 -8.19 4.42
N PHE A 35 1.33 -7.02 3.85
CA PHE A 35 0.02 -6.71 3.29
C PHE A 35 -0.31 -7.61 2.09
N LYS A 36 0.64 -7.86 1.18
CA LYS A 36 0.49 -8.83 0.08
C LYS A 36 0.15 -10.23 0.58
N HIS A 37 0.83 -10.70 1.64
CA HIS A 37 0.51 -11.99 2.24
C HIS A 37 -0.90 -12.03 2.85
N ALA A 38 -1.33 -10.94 3.49
CA ALA A 38 -2.69 -10.83 4.02
C ALA A 38 -3.75 -10.81 2.90
N LEU A 39 -3.48 -10.12 1.78
CA LEU A 39 -4.32 -10.11 0.58
C LEU A 39 -4.48 -11.52 -0.02
N LEU A 40 -3.37 -12.26 -0.21
CA LEU A 40 -3.39 -13.63 -0.74
C LEU A 40 -4.20 -14.59 0.15
N LYS A 41 -4.16 -14.39 1.46
CA LYS A 41 -4.95 -15.17 2.43
C LYS A 41 -6.38 -14.66 2.60
N ASN A 42 -6.72 -13.52 2.00
CA ASN A 42 -7.97 -12.79 2.23
C ASN A 42 -8.27 -12.55 3.72
N ASP A 43 -7.22 -12.31 4.51
CA ASP A 43 -7.33 -12.08 5.96
C ASP A 43 -7.58 -10.60 6.23
N LYS A 44 -8.87 -10.23 6.30
CA LYS A 44 -9.29 -8.84 6.52
C LYS A 44 -8.72 -8.25 7.80
N LYS A 45 -8.68 -9.02 8.89
CA LYS A 45 -8.17 -8.52 10.18
C LYS A 45 -6.68 -8.21 10.07
N LEU A 46 -5.92 -9.09 9.41
CA LEU A 46 -4.50 -8.89 9.19
C LEU A 46 -4.23 -7.73 8.24
N MET A 47 -5.01 -7.58 7.16
CA MET A 47 -4.95 -6.42 6.26
C MET A 47 -5.14 -5.10 7.03
N HIS A 48 -6.17 -5.03 7.90
CA HIS A 48 -6.42 -3.87 8.74
C HIS A 48 -5.28 -3.58 9.74
N SER A 49 -4.55 -4.59 10.19
CA SER A 49 -3.41 -4.38 11.09
C SER A 49 -2.24 -3.63 10.45
N TYR A 50 -2.18 -3.54 9.13
CA TYR A 50 -1.09 -2.89 8.39
C TYR A 50 -1.42 -1.49 7.85
N VAL A 51 -2.69 -1.11 7.87
CA VAL A 51 -3.13 0.24 7.47
C VAL A 51 -3.17 1.20 8.66
N THR A 52 -3.18 2.49 8.38
CA THR A 52 -3.46 3.54 9.37
C THR A 52 -4.92 3.43 9.83
N GLU A 53 -5.19 3.82 11.07
CA GLU A 53 -6.55 3.79 11.62
C GLU A 53 -7.52 4.62 10.77
N GLY A 54 -8.75 4.14 10.62
CA GLY A 54 -9.79 4.78 9.80
C GLY A 54 -9.61 4.61 8.28
N LEU A 55 -8.49 4.06 7.80
CA LEU A 55 -8.30 3.82 6.38
C LEU A 55 -9.24 2.72 5.87
N LYS A 56 -10.01 3.04 4.83
CA LYS A 56 -10.89 2.08 4.15
C LYS A 56 -10.06 1.23 3.19
N ILE A 57 -10.13 -0.09 3.37
CA ILE A 57 -9.55 -1.07 2.44
C ILE A 57 -10.63 -1.40 1.39
N PRO A 58 -10.29 -1.44 0.09
CA PRO A 58 -11.24 -1.86 -0.93
C PRO A 58 -11.80 -3.25 -0.65
N THR A 59 -13.03 -3.49 -1.11
CA THR A 59 -13.65 -4.81 -0.96
C THR A 59 -13.25 -5.68 -2.14
N PHE A 60 -12.51 -6.75 -1.85
CA PHE A 60 -12.10 -7.73 -2.85
C PHE A 60 -13.12 -8.89 -2.90
N GLN A 61 -13.53 -9.30 -4.11
CA GLN A 61 -14.43 -10.44 -4.29
C GLN A 61 -13.78 -11.73 -3.78
N LYS A 62 -14.55 -12.53 -3.04
CA LYS A 62 -14.07 -13.76 -2.38
C LYS A 62 -13.95 -14.96 -3.31
N GLU A 63 -14.72 -14.95 -4.39
CA GLU A 63 -15.02 -16.12 -5.21
C GLU A 63 -13.86 -16.50 -6.14
N LYS A 64 -12.99 -15.54 -6.50
CA LYS A 64 -11.83 -15.80 -7.33
C LYS A 64 -10.57 -15.90 -6.48
N HIS A 65 -9.88 -17.04 -6.57
CA HIS A 65 -8.60 -17.24 -5.91
C HIS A 65 -7.54 -16.29 -6.49
N LEU A 66 -6.95 -15.48 -5.62
CA LEU A 66 -5.83 -14.64 -5.97
C LEU A 66 -4.58 -15.52 -6.13
N HIS A 67 -4.03 -15.55 -7.35
CA HIS A 67 -2.92 -16.43 -7.69
C HIS A 67 -1.57 -15.78 -7.37
N LYS A 68 -1.39 -14.53 -7.80
CA LYS A 68 -0.13 -13.81 -7.66
C LYS A 68 -0.37 -12.32 -7.48
N ILE A 69 0.51 -11.68 -6.73
CA ILE A 69 0.62 -10.22 -6.67
C ILE A 69 2.02 -9.82 -7.12
N LEU A 70 2.11 -9.05 -8.20
CA LEU A 70 3.32 -8.39 -8.64
C LEU A 70 3.45 -7.05 -7.92
N GLU A 71 4.66 -6.72 -7.49
CA GLU A 71 5.01 -5.43 -6.91
C GLU A 71 5.84 -4.64 -7.92
N VAL A 72 5.44 -3.41 -8.22
CA VAL A 72 6.11 -2.52 -9.17
C VAL A 72 6.43 -1.21 -8.47
N PRO A 73 7.66 -0.70 -8.57
CA PRO A 73 8.01 0.60 -8.01
C PRO A 73 7.24 1.72 -8.73
N SER A 74 6.79 2.73 -7.98
CA SER A 74 6.22 3.96 -8.54
C SER A 74 7.29 5.05 -8.56
N PRO A 75 7.26 5.98 -9.54
CA PRO A 75 8.09 7.19 -9.50
C PRO A 75 7.67 8.16 -8.38
N LYS A 76 6.47 7.99 -7.80
CA LYS A 76 6.01 8.78 -6.65
C LYS A 76 6.68 8.28 -5.38
N GLU A 77 7.12 9.22 -4.54
CA GLU A 77 7.72 8.92 -3.24
C GLU A 77 6.78 8.06 -2.39
N ASP A 78 7.37 7.13 -1.63
CA ASP A 78 6.67 6.23 -0.70
C ASP A 78 5.54 5.39 -1.30
N THR A 79 5.49 5.29 -2.63
CA THR A 79 4.36 4.71 -3.36
C THR A 79 4.77 3.40 -4.02
N THR A 80 3.91 2.40 -3.91
CA THR A 80 4.10 1.09 -4.54
C THR A 80 2.85 0.70 -5.30
N ILE A 81 3.04 0.16 -6.51
CA ILE A 81 1.95 -0.38 -7.31
C ILE A 81 1.89 -1.89 -7.09
N LEU A 82 0.71 -2.40 -6.72
CA LEU A 82 0.44 -3.83 -6.65
C LEU A 82 -0.49 -4.25 -7.78
N ILE A 83 -0.07 -5.23 -8.57
CA ILE A 83 -0.88 -5.83 -9.64
C ILE A 83 -1.24 -7.25 -9.22
N ALA A 84 -2.52 -7.46 -8.93
CA ALA A 84 -3.07 -8.73 -8.51
C ALA A 84 -3.62 -9.50 -9.71
N TYR A 85 -3.34 -10.80 -9.77
CA TYR A 85 -3.81 -11.70 -10.81
C TYR A 85 -4.71 -12.78 -10.23
N PHE A 86 -5.86 -12.98 -10.85
CA PHE A 86 -6.67 -14.18 -10.67
C PHE A 86 -6.21 -15.26 -11.64
N LYS A 87 -6.22 -16.51 -11.18
CA LYS A 87 -6.07 -17.67 -12.05
C LYS A 87 -7.43 -18.36 -12.14
N ASP A 88 -7.89 -18.58 -13.37
CA ASP A 88 -9.08 -19.39 -13.61
C ASP A 88 -8.72 -20.88 -13.64
N THR A 89 -9.66 -21.75 -14.00
CA THR A 89 -9.39 -23.18 -14.23
C THR A 89 -8.44 -23.43 -15.40
N SER A 90 -8.24 -22.44 -16.28
CA SER A 90 -7.23 -22.44 -17.33
C SER A 90 -5.89 -21.86 -16.85
N ASP A 91 -4.82 -22.10 -17.61
CA ASP A 91 -3.51 -21.49 -17.33
C ASP A 91 -3.44 -19.97 -17.60
N VAL A 92 -4.53 -19.36 -18.05
CA VAL A 92 -4.60 -17.93 -18.33
C VAL A 92 -4.82 -17.16 -17.03
N CYS A 93 -3.86 -16.29 -16.69
CA CYS A 93 -3.99 -15.34 -15.60
C CYS A 93 -4.65 -14.04 -16.08
N THR A 94 -5.63 -13.56 -15.34
CA THR A 94 -6.29 -12.27 -15.61
C THR A 94 -5.99 -11.27 -14.51
N ILE A 95 -5.85 -9.99 -14.84
CA ILE A 95 -5.64 -8.95 -13.82
C ILE A 95 -6.93 -8.83 -13.02
N GLY A 96 -6.82 -9.07 -11.71
CA GLY A 96 -7.91 -8.94 -10.77
C GLY A 96 -8.10 -7.51 -10.29
N PHE A 97 -7.03 -6.85 -9.87
CA PHE A 97 -7.06 -5.44 -9.49
C PHE A 97 -5.65 -4.83 -9.52
N ILE A 98 -5.60 -3.50 -9.59
CA ILE A 98 -4.37 -2.71 -9.45
C ILE A 98 -4.56 -1.73 -8.31
N LEU A 99 -3.65 -1.75 -7.34
CA LEU A 99 -3.62 -0.82 -6.22
C LEU A 99 -2.41 0.09 -6.32
N GLU A 100 -2.61 1.38 -6.07
CA GLU A 100 -1.57 2.33 -5.69
C GLU A 100 -1.60 2.50 -4.17
N ILE A 101 -0.48 2.19 -3.53
CA ILE A 101 -0.37 2.14 -2.07
C ILE A 101 0.71 3.12 -1.62
N VAL A 102 0.38 4.01 -0.69
CA VAL A 102 1.34 4.94 -0.08
C VAL A 102 1.67 4.50 1.34
N THR A 103 2.95 4.34 1.65
CA THR A 103 3.41 3.91 2.97
C THR A 103 4.05 5.04 3.76
N LYS A 104 3.65 5.23 5.01
CA LYS A 104 4.26 6.20 5.93
C LYS A 104 4.47 5.54 7.28
N ASN A 105 5.63 5.76 7.90
CA ASN A 105 5.95 5.22 9.23
C ASN A 105 5.67 3.71 9.36
N ASN A 106 6.04 2.92 8.33
CA ASN A 106 5.83 1.47 8.28
C ASN A 106 4.34 1.04 8.40
N LYS A 107 3.43 1.90 7.95
CA LYS A 107 1.99 1.66 7.80
C LYS A 107 1.53 2.09 6.41
N ILE A 108 0.47 1.48 5.92
CA ILE A 108 -0.20 1.91 4.70
C ILE A 108 -1.12 3.09 5.05
N SER A 109 -0.81 4.26 4.49
CA SER A 109 -1.50 5.52 4.75
C SER A 109 -2.51 5.90 3.67
N HIS A 110 -2.38 5.31 2.49
CA HIS A 110 -3.33 5.48 1.39
C HIS A 110 -3.41 4.21 0.56
N ILE A 111 -4.63 3.86 0.13
CA ILE A 111 -4.89 2.82 -0.85
C ILE A 111 -5.84 3.40 -1.89
N ASN A 112 -5.38 3.48 -3.13
CA ASN A 112 -6.20 3.84 -4.27
C ASN A 112 -6.32 2.61 -5.18
N GLN A 113 -7.55 2.20 -5.50
CA GLN A 113 -7.78 1.10 -6.43
C GLN A 113 -7.90 1.67 -7.85
N ILE A 114 -6.81 1.59 -8.61
CA ILE A 114 -6.73 2.11 -9.98
C ILE A 114 -7.56 1.25 -10.94
N TYR A 115 -7.60 -0.06 -10.70
CA TYR A 115 -8.32 -1.00 -11.53
C TYR A 115 -9.03 -2.05 -10.68
N ASP A 116 -10.27 -2.34 -11.04
CA ASP A 116 -11.07 -3.44 -10.51
C ASP A 116 -11.53 -4.31 -11.68
N GLY A 117 -10.87 -5.44 -11.88
CA GLY A 117 -11.20 -6.40 -12.93
C GLY A 117 -12.49 -7.19 -12.66
N THR A 118 -13.10 -7.01 -11.49
CA THR A 118 -14.42 -7.56 -11.17
C THR A 118 -15.56 -6.59 -11.44
N ASN A 119 -15.25 -5.30 -11.60
CA ASN A 119 -16.24 -4.28 -11.90
C ASN A 119 -16.57 -4.26 -13.40
N PRO A 120 -17.78 -4.65 -13.82
CA PRO A 120 -18.15 -4.66 -15.24
C PRO A 120 -18.16 -3.24 -15.85
N PHE A 121 -18.43 -2.20 -15.04
CA PHE A 121 -18.52 -0.81 -15.48
C PHE A 121 -17.16 -0.15 -15.70
N MET A 122 -16.06 -0.73 -15.20
CA MET A 122 -14.72 -0.21 -15.48
C MET A 122 -14.35 -0.34 -16.96
N LYS A 123 -14.86 -1.36 -17.65
CA LYS A 123 -14.72 -1.47 -19.11
C LYS A 123 -15.42 -0.30 -19.80
N GLU A 124 -16.65 0.00 -19.38
CA GLU A 124 -17.45 1.10 -19.94
C GLU A 124 -16.81 2.46 -19.66
N ALA A 125 -16.42 2.75 -18.42
CA ALA A 125 -15.74 4.00 -18.07
C ALA A 125 -14.41 4.18 -18.81
N THR A 126 -13.65 3.10 -19.01
CA THR A 126 -12.41 3.12 -19.80
C THR A 126 -12.70 3.43 -21.27
N ILE A 127 -13.66 2.73 -21.88
CA ILE A 127 -14.08 2.94 -23.28
C ILE A 127 -14.62 4.36 -23.48
N VAL A 128 -15.45 4.84 -22.55
CA VAL A 128 -15.97 6.22 -22.58
C VAL A 128 -14.82 7.21 -22.48
N LYS A 129 -13.92 7.07 -21.50
CA LYS A 129 -12.78 7.97 -21.36
C LYS A 129 -11.85 7.96 -22.58
N GLU A 130 -11.59 6.80 -23.17
CA GLU A 130 -10.84 6.69 -24.43
C GLU A 130 -11.54 7.41 -25.58
N TYR A 131 -12.87 7.28 -25.69
CA TYR A 131 -13.68 8.02 -26.65
C TYR A 131 -13.62 9.52 -26.39
N GLU A 132 -13.84 9.98 -25.16
CA GLU A 132 -13.79 11.40 -24.79
C GLU A 132 -12.43 12.02 -25.12
N LEU A 133 -11.33 11.29 -24.87
CA LEU A 133 -9.98 11.73 -25.22
C LEU A 133 -9.77 11.79 -26.75
N LYS A 134 -10.25 10.78 -27.49
CA LYS A 134 -10.10 10.71 -28.95
C LYS A 134 -10.91 11.78 -29.67
N PHE A 135 -12.11 12.08 -29.19
CA PHE A 135 -13.05 12.97 -29.87
C PHE A 135 -13.23 14.33 -29.20
N LYS A 136 -12.58 14.56 -28.04
CA LYS A 136 -12.68 15.78 -27.23
C LYS A 136 -14.12 16.18 -26.89
N GLN A 137 -14.98 15.19 -26.67
CA GLN A 137 -16.39 15.37 -26.33
C GLN A 137 -16.66 14.68 -25.00
N HIS A 138 -17.42 15.33 -24.12
CA HIS A 138 -17.88 14.69 -22.89
C HIS A 138 -19.15 13.89 -23.15
N ILE A 139 -19.16 12.62 -22.73
CA ILE A 139 -20.33 11.76 -22.82
C ILE A 139 -20.90 11.59 -21.41
N LEU A 140 -22.21 11.81 -21.26
CA LEU A 140 -22.92 11.59 -20.01
C LEU A 140 -22.78 10.12 -19.60
N THR A 141 -22.13 9.89 -18.46
CA THR A 141 -22.14 8.60 -17.77
C THR A 141 -23.22 8.60 -16.71
N ALA A 142 -23.87 7.45 -16.51
CA ALA A 142 -24.86 7.31 -15.44
C ALA A 142 -24.20 7.65 -14.10
N THR A 143 -24.68 8.72 -13.47
CA THR A 143 -24.22 9.10 -12.14
C THR A 143 -24.88 8.16 -11.14
N LYS A 144 -24.02 7.58 -10.28
CA LYS A 144 -24.26 6.58 -9.23
C LYS A 144 -25.67 6.48 -8.64
#